data_AF-A0A154VF37-F1
#
_entry.id   AF-A0A154VF37-F1
#
_cell.length_a   1.000
_cell.length_b   1.000
_cell.length_c   1.000
_cell.angle_alpha   90.00
_cell.angle_beta   90.00
_cell.angle_gamma   90.00
#
_symmetry.space_group_name_H-M   'P 1'
#
loop_
_entity.id
_entity.type
_entity.pdbx_description
1 polymer ?
#
loop_
_entity_poly.entity_id
_entity_poly.type
_entity_poly.pdbx_seq_one_letter_code
_entity_poly.pdbx_strand_id
1 'polypeptide(L)'
;MQFLFTAFGLHNPFLSIPLPDHAVFPLAKEIRGELDLDYTALMIGNSFIMDAQAFDFVVSGQREFLSPMADTLIRLKTEGLLKTIDYNEIVDDKIPEIKKKVELALEDPIPWFRVVQAQWRALKDEFSSFHELYGSEENEETNTVHSGVLQYVNECGNVGREKLLTHLNGLLERKRSRYSQSDVGHIKEIVKPLIAQIFINDLIRNQVGSPFLDWDDAKGYYEKLYALSWRDNVDNLELLRQANLLFDAVIPDLKPNNIDAVIRFIRDDKAVDSMRSELNSLLEAGETISKDFFIKYSNKVVQRELALKSKMKKYRFWGAAITSLIPGGGVAQELGVAAAEEKIEDLVSDVSTSKMRWYYALQNEAYRK
;
A
#
# COMPACT_ATOMS: atom_id res chain seq x y z
N MET A 1 -13.56 3.38 -6.45
CA MET A 1 -13.70 2.74 -5.12
C MET A 1 -13.02 3.59 -4.07
N GLN A 2 -13.61 3.68 -2.88
CA GLN A 2 -13.02 4.39 -1.74
C GLN A 2 -12.19 3.42 -0.90
N PHE A 3 -11.03 3.88 -0.41
CA PHE A 3 -10.12 3.10 0.44
C PHE A 3 -9.86 3.78 1.78
N LEU A 4 -9.61 2.99 2.82
CA LEU A 4 -9.16 3.45 4.13
C LEU A 4 -7.64 3.35 4.21
N PHE A 5 -7.00 4.37 4.76
CA PHE A 5 -5.65 4.26 5.28
C PHE A 5 -5.71 3.80 6.74
N THR A 6 -4.81 2.88 7.05
CA THR A 6 -4.59 2.37 8.41
C THR A 6 -4.03 3.48 9.31
N ALA A 7 -4.55 3.55 10.53
CA ALA A 7 -4.06 4.45 11.57
C ALA A 7 -3.26 3.62 12.55
N PHE A 8 -1.96 3.48 12.27
CA PHE A 8 -1.11 2.56 12.99
C PHE A 8 -0.81 3.04 14.40
N GLY A 9 -1.18 2.22 15.38
CA GLY A 9 -0.81 2.37 16.78
C GLY A 9 -1.55 3.44 17.58
N LEU A 10 -2.09 4.48 16.95
CA LEU A 10 -2.77 5.58 17.66
C LEU A 10 -3.94 5.10 18.54
N HIS A 11 -4.66 4.08 18.06
CA HIS A 11 -5.86 3.54 18.70
C HIS A 11 -5.60 2.21 19.43
N ASN A 12 -4.34 1.78 19.49
CA ASN A 12 -3.99 0.45 19.94
C ASN A 12 -3.75 0.44 21.47
N PRO A 13 -4.61 -0.24 22.25
CA PRO A 13 -4.56 -0.18 23.70
C PRO A 13 -3.43 -1.01 24.33
N PHE A 14 -2.58 -1.62 23.50
CA PHE A 14 -1.44 -2.45 23.91
C PHE A 14 -0.09 -1.85 23.49
N LEU A 15 -0.07 -0.58 23.07
CA LEU A 15 1.18 0.14 22.89
C LEU A 15 1.53 0.89 24.18
N SER A 16 2.72 0.63 24.69
CA SER A 16 3.30 1.32 25.85
C SER A 16 4.17 2.52 25.42
N ILE A 17 4.66 2.52 24.19
CA ILE A 17 5.38 3.63 23.54
C ILE A 17 4.87 3.82 22.10
N PRO A 18 5.06 5.02 21.51
CA PRO A 18 4.77 5.23 20.10
C PRO A 18 5.46 4.21 19.20
N LEU A 19 4.84 3.87 18.07
CA LEU A 19 5.49 3.07 17.04
C LEU A 19 6.65 3.85 16.40
N PRO A 20 7.66 3.15 15.84
CA PRO A 20 8.66 3.83 15.02
C PRO A 20 8.02 4.54 13.84
N ASP A 21 8.69 5.58 13.38
CA ASP A 21 8.18 6.48 12.34
C ASP A 21 7.81 5.70 11.09
N HIS A 22 8.73 4.86 10.60
CA HIS A 22 8.46 3.99 9.45
C HIS A 22 7.25 3.06 9.64
N ALA A 23 6.83 2.78 10.88
CA ALA A 23 5.64 2.00 11.24
C ALA A 23 4.35 2.78 11.46
N VAL A 24 4.42 4.11 11.45
CA VAL A 24 3.25 4.99 11.56
C VAL A 24 2.69 5.34 10.18
N PHE A 25 3.50 5.26 9.11
CA PHE A 25 3.13 5.80 7.80
C PHE A 25 2.46 4.76 6.89
N PRO A 26 1.16 4.89 6.57
CA PRO A 26 0.50 3.99 5.64
C PRO A 26 1.14 4.09 4.26
N LEU A 27 1.53 2.94 3.70
CA LEU A 27 1.99 2.81 2.32
C LEU A 27 3.17 3.74 1.97
N ALA A 28 3.99 4.12 2.95
CA ALA A 28 5.13 4.97 2.70
C ALA A 28 6.14 4.26 1.79
N LYS A 29 6.67 4.99 0.82
CA LYS A 29 7.74 4.54 -0.06
C LYS A 29 8.82 5.61 -0.11
N GLU A 30 10.07 5.18 -0.11
CA GLU A 30 11.18 6.09 -0.35
C GLU A 30 11.12 6.59 -1.80
N ILE A 31 11.08 7.91 -1.94
CA ILE A 31 11.12 8.63 -3.22
C ILE A 31 12.27 9.64 -3.12
N ARG A 32 13.37 9.35 -3.81
CA ARG A 32 14.55 10.25 -3.93
C ARG A 32 15.15 10.68 -2.59
N GLY A 33 15.18 9.79 -1.60
CA GLY A 33 15.73 10.08 -0.27
C GLY A 33 14.73 10.72 0.70
N GLU A 34 13.47 10.86 0.34
CA GLU A 34 12.38 11.31 1.22
C GLU A 34 11.24 10.28 1.25
N LEU A 35 10.30 10.38 2.21
CA LEU A 35 9.15 9.50 2.27
C LEU A 35 7.89 10.18 1.73
N ASP A 36 7.17 9.47 0.86
CA ASP A 36 5.85 9.85 0.36
C ASP A 36 4.93 8.61 0.32
N LEU A 37 3.64 8.80 0.01
CA LEU A 37 2.71 7.70 -0.23
C LEU A 37 3.09 6.94 -1.51
N ASP A 38 2.88 5.63 -1.51
CA ASP A 38 3.00 4.83 -2.72
C ASP A 38 1.93 5.24 -3.74
N TYR A 39 2.34 5.99 -4.76
CA TYR A 39 1.46 6.45 -5.83
C TYR A 39 0.77 5.30 -6.57
N THR A 40 1.37 4.10 -6.60
CA THR A 40 0.69 2.92 -7.15
C THR A 40 -0.57 2.59 -6.36
N ALA A 41 -0.49 2.67 -5.02
CA ALA A 41 -1.62 2.43 -4.14
C ALA A 41 -2.70 3.50 -4.26
N LEU A 42 -2.32 4.75 -4.57
CA LEU A 42 -3.27 5.81 -4.86
C LEU A 42 -4.01 5.57 -6.19
N MET A 43 -3.32 5.05 -7.21
CA MET A 43 -3.95 4.87 -8.53
C MET A 43 -5.06 3.83 -8.56
N ILE A 44 -5.11 2.89 -7.60
CA ILE A 44 -6.18 1.88 -7.54
C ILE A 44 -7.47 2.40 -6.88
N GLY A 45 -7.46 3.61 -6.32
CA GLY A 45 -8.61 4.24 -5.64
C GLY A 45 -9.16 5.48 -6.36
N ASN A 46 -10.43 5.79 -6.10
CA ASN A 46 -11.07 7.04 -6.55
C ASN A 46 -11.16 8.07 -5.42
N SER A 47 -11.09 7.61 -4.17
CA SER A 47 -11.04 8.47 -2.98
C SER A 47 -10.50 7.68 -1.78
N PHE A 48 -10.09 8.40 -0.74
CA PHE A 48 -9.43 7.87 0.44
C PHE A 48 -10.07 8.42 1.70
N ILE A 49 -10.00 7.62 2.76
CA ILE A 49 -10.34 8.01 4.12
C ILE A 49 -9.12 7.75 5.00
N MET A 50 -8.74 8.73 5.81
CA MET A 50 -7.66 8.61 6.79
C MET A 50 -8.17 9.04 8.16
N ASP A 51 -7.55 8.51 9.21
CA ASP A 51 -7.75 9.03 10.55
C ASP A 51 -7.28 10.48 10.66
N ALA A 52 -8.06 11.32 11.34
CA ALA A 52 -7.76 12.73 11.54
C ALA A 52 -6.46 12.91 12.32
N GLN A 53 -6.22 12.10 13.35
CA GLN A 53 -4.98 12.19 14.15
C GLN A 53 -3.75 11.79 13.33
N ALA A 54 -3.85 10.73 12.52
CA ALA A 54 -2.75 10.33 11.63
C ALA A 54 -2.46 11.39 10.57
N PHE A 55 -3.50 12.04 10.01
CA PHE A 55 -3.34 13.16 9.09
C PHE A 55 -2.60 14.33 9.75
N ASP A 56 -3.05 14.74 10.94
CA ASP A 56 -2.45 15.85 11.67
C ASP A 56 -1.02 15.55 12.10
N PHE A 57 -0.71 14.30 12.45
CA PHE A 57 0.65 13.85 12.79
C PHE A 57 1.64 14.07 11.65
N VAL A 58 1.25 13.71 10.41
CA VAL A 58 2.11 13.88 9.23
C VAL A 58 2.18 15.35 8.82
N VAL A 59 1.04 16.04 8.77
CA VAL A 59 0.95 17.41 8.24
C VAL A 59 1.51 18.47 9.20
N SER A 60 1.35 18.27 10.51
CA SER A 60 1.82 19.21 11.53
C SER A 60 3.21 18.85 12.07
N GLY A 61 3.77 17.72 11.66
CA GLY A 61 5.05 17.22 12.13
C GLY A 61 6.23 18.11 11.69
N GLN A 62 7.28 18.17 12.50
CA GLN A 62 8.51 18.90 12.19
C GLN A 62 9.54 18.07 11.39
N ARG A 63 9.16 16.86 10.96
CA ARG A 63 10.08 15.92 10.32
C ARG A 63 10.20 16.23 8.84
N GLU A 64 11.33 16.81 8.44
CA GLU A 64 11.58 17.23 7.05
C GLU A 64 11.39 16.08 6.05
N PHE A 65 11.82 14.86 6.40
CA PHE A 65 11.70 13.69 5.51
C PHE A 65 10.24 13.26 5.22
N LEU A 66 9.24 13.83 5.92
CA LEU A 66 7.81 13.62 5.67
C LEU A 66 7.16 14.77 4.90
N SER A 67 7.90 15.84 4.58
CA SER A 67 7.36 16.98 3.85
C SER A 67 6.67 16.57 2.54
N PRO A 68 7.19 15.62 1.74
CA PRO A 68 6.50 15.18 0.53
C PRO A 68 5.16 14.50 0.82
N MET A 69 5.12 13.62 1.83
CA MET A 69 3.88 12.98 2.27
C MET A 69 2.85 13.99 2.76
N ALA A 70 3.27 14.99 3.54
CA ALA A 70 2.41 16.05 4.01
C ALA A 70 1.80 16.83 2.82
N ASP A 71 2.62 17.22 1.84
CA ASP A 71 2.18 17.89 0.62
C ASP A 71 1.17 17.03 -0.17
N THR A 72 1.46 15.74 -0.31
CA THR A 72 0.56 14.77 -0.97
C THR A 72 -0.79 14.70 -0.26
N LEU A 73 -0.82 14.54 1.06
CA LEU A 73 -2.04 14.45 1.86
C LEU A 73 -2.85 15.76 1.79
N ILE A 74 -2.20 16.92 1.89
CA ILE A 74 -2.83 18.24 1.77
C ILE A 74 -3.49 18.39 0.40
N ARG A 75 -2.80 18.02 -0.69
CA ARG A 75 -3.33 18.11 -2.05
C ARG A 75 -4.51 17.17 -2.25
N LEU A 76 -4.41 15.91 -1.83
CA LEU A 76 -5.53 14.96 -1.90
C LEU A 76 -6.77 15.49 -1.15
N LYS A 77 -6.57 16.08 0.05
CA LYS A 77 -7.66 16.67 0.84
C LYS A 77 -8.27 17.90 0.16
N THR A 78 -7.43 18.79 -0.37
CA THR A 78 -7.84 20.02 -1.08
C THR A 78 -8.65 19.70 -2.33
N GLU A 79 -8.26 18.67 -3.06
CA GLU A 79 -8.94 18.24 -4.29
C GLU A 79 -10.20 17.38 -4.03
N GLY A 80 -10.57 17.18 -2.76
CA GLY A 80 -11.74 16.40 -2.34
C GLY A 80 -11.58 14.88 -2.46
N LEU A 81 -10.36 14.40 -2.68
CA LEU A 81 -10.03 12.98 -2.85
C LEU A 81 -9.70 12.28 -1.52
N LEU A 82 -9.36 13.03 -0.47
CA LEU A 82 -9.11 12.51 0.88
C LEU A 82 -10.07 13.11 1.90
N LYS A 83 -10.78 12.25 2.64
CA LYS A 83 -11.59 12.63 3.80
C LYS A 83 -10.88 12.20 5.08
N THR A 84 -10.89 13.07 6.09
CA THR A 84 -10.47 12.71 7.45
C THR A 84 -11.67 12.40 8.32
N ILE A 85 -11.60 11.33 9.12
CA ILE A 85 -12.59 11.01 10.16
C ILE A 85 -11.86 10.68 11.47
N ASP A 86 -12.52 10.84 12.61
CA ASP A 86 -11.93 10.44 13.89
C ASP A 86 -12.18 8.96 14.14
N TYR A 87 -11.12 8.14 14.15
CA TYR A 87 -11.26 6.72 14.44
C TYR A 87 -11.58 6.45 15.93
N ASN A 88 -11.33 7.39 16.86
CA ASN A 88 -11.71 7.21 18.27
C ASN A 88 -13.21 7.01 18.43
N GLU A 89 -14.02 7.76 17.66
CA GLU A 89 -15.49 7.65 17.67
C GLU A 89 -15.99 6.24 17.31
N ILE A 90 -15.14 5.44 16.66
CA ILE A 90 -15.42 4.05 16.30
C ILE A 90 -14.82 3.07 17.32
N VAL A 91 -13.59 3.33 17.78
CA VAL A 91 -12.78 2.37 18.53
C VAL A 91 -13.01 2.41 20.04
N ASP A 92 -13.21 3.59 20.63
CA ASP A 92 -13.17 3.80 22.09
C ASP A 92 -14.13 2.88 22.85
N ASP A 93 -15.41 2.88 22.43
CA ASP A 93 -16.46 2.05 23.04
C ASP A 93 -16.28 0.55 22.78
N LYS A 94 -15.37 0.19 21.86
CA LYS A 94 -15.09 -1.19 21.45
C LYS A 94 -13.79 -1.74 22.01
N ILE A 95 -12.99 -0.93 22.71
CA ILE A 95 -11.73 -1.37 23.35
C ILE A 95 -11.92 -2.64 24.20
N PRO A 96 -12.94 -2.77 25.09
CA PRO A 96 -13.13 -3.98 25.86
C PRO A 96 -13.39 -5.23 25.01
N GLU A 97 -14.13 -5.07 23.90
CA GLU A 97 -14.40 -6.16 22.95
C GLU A 97 -13.13 -6.55 22.18
N ILE A 98 -12.34 -5.56 21.74
CA ILE A 98 -11.05 -5.76 21.07
C ILE A 98 -10.12 -6.56 21.99
N LYS A 99 -9.96 -6.13 23.25
CA LYS A 99 -9.12 -6.85 24.22
C LYS A 99 -9.55 -8.30 24.37
N LYS A 100 -10.85 -8.57 24.49
CA LYS A 100 -11.38 -9.93 24.57
C LYS A 100 -11.06 -10.77 23.33
N LYS A 101 -11.21 -10.20 22.12
CA LYS A 101 -10.89 -10.90 20.86
C LYS A 101 -9.40 -11.20 20.73
N VAL A 102 -8.55 -10.27 21.16
CA VAL A 102 -7.09 -10.48 21.20
C VAL A 102 -6.72 -11.62 22.14
N GLU A 103 -7.27 -11.65 23.36
CA GLU A 103 -7.00 -12.75 24.31
C GLU A 103 -7.41 -14.12 23.75
N LEU A 104 -8.57 -14.21 23.08
CA LEU A 104 -9.00 -15.45 22.40
C LEU A 104 -8.04 -15.84 21.28
N ALA A 105 -7.58 -14.88 20.46
CA ALA A 105 -6.62 -15.14 19.40
C ALA A 105 -5.24 -15.59 19.94
N LEU A 106 -4.89 -15.19 21.16
CA LEU A 106 -3.66 -15.57 21.86
C LEU A 106 -3.75 -16.91 22.61
N GLU A 107 -4.86 -17.64 22.51
CA GLU A 107 -4.94 -19.03 22.99
C GLU A 107 -3.96 -19.95 22.24
N ASP A 108 -3.79 -19.73 20.93
CA ASP A 108 -2.75 -20.33 20.10
C ASP A 108 -1.93 -19.24 19.38
N PRO A 109 -0.85 -18.72 20.03
CA PRO A 109 -0.11 -17.58 19.50
C PRO A 109 0.95 -17.98 18.47
N ILE A 110 1.28 -19.28 18.33
CA ILE A 110 2.37 -19.75 17.47
C ILE A 110 2.11 -19.48 15.98
N PRO A 111 0.89 -19.70 15.43
CA PRO A 111 0.60 -19.38 14.05
C PRO A 111 0.82 -17.90 13.73
N TRP A 112 0.41 -17.00 14.63
CA TRP A 112 0.61 -15.55 14.50
C TRP A 112 2.08 -15.17 14.57
N PHE A 113 2.81 -15.76 15.50
CA PHE A 113 4.25 -15.55 15.63
C PHE A 113 5.05 -15.95 14.39
N ARG A 114 4.59 -16.94 13.63
CA ARG A 114 5.23 -17.28 12.34
C ARG A 114 5.11 -16.15 11.32
N VAL A 115 4.04 -15.37 11.36
CA VAL A 115 3.88 -14.18 10.51
C VAL A 115 4.89 -13.11 10.96
N VAL A 116 4.95 -12.84 12.26
CA VAL A 116 5.97 -11.95 12.87
C VAL A 116 7.39 -12.32 12.44
N GLN A 117 7.75 -13.60 12.54
CA GLN A 117 9.08 -14.07 12.14
C GLN A 117 9.35 -13.92 10.64
N ALA A 118 8.32 -14.06 9.80
CA ALA A 118 8.45 -13.87 8.36
C ALA A 118 8.66 -12.38 8.02
N GLN A 119 7.87 -11.49 8.62
CA GLN A 119 8.03 -10.03 8.49
C GLN A 119 9.41 -9.57 8.96
N TRP A 120 9.82 -9.99 10.15
CA TRP A 120 11.13 -9.63 10.71
C TRP A 120 12.28 -10.01 9.76
N ARG A 121 12.25 -11.22 9.19
CA ARG A 121 13.30 -11.65 8.25
C ARG A 121 13.30 -10.87 6.95
N ALA A 122 12.14 -10.36 6.52
CA ALA A 122 12.03 -9.57 5.30
C ALA A 122 12.50 -8.12 5.53
N LEU A 123 12.16 -7.51 6.67
CA LEU A 123 12.25 -6.06 6.87
C LEU A 123 13.38 -5.58 7.76
N LYS A 124 14.05 -6.46 8.54
CA LYS A 124 15.07 -6.00 9.52
C LYS A 124 16.22 -5.20 8.93
N ASP A 125 16.61 -5.51 7.69
CA ASP A 125 17.68 -4.80 7.01
C ASP A 125 17.18 -3.42 6.56
N GLU A 126 15.91 -3.34 6.10
CA GLU A 126 15.25 -2.07 5.75
C GLU A 126 15.09 -1.16 6.96
N PHE A 127 14.77 -1.71 8.14
CA PHE A 127 14.71 -0.96 9.41
C PHE A 127 16.06 -0.34 9.77
N SER A 128 17.15 -1.09 9.56
CA SER A 128 18.51 -0.59 9.79
C SER A 128 18.86 0.52 8.80
N SER A 129 18.59 0.32 7.50
CA SER A 129 18.81 1.36 6.48
C SER A 129 17.95 2.60 6.71
N PHE A 130 16.70 2.45 7.16
CA PHE A 130 15.85 3.56 7.54
C PHE A 130 16.45 4.37 8.68
N HIS A 131 16.96 3.70 9.72
CA HIS A 131 17.62 4.37 10.83
C HIS A 131 18.88 5.13 10.39
N GLU A 132 19.70 4.53 9.50
CA GLU A 132 20.89 5.20 8.96
C GLU A 132 20.55 6.49 8.19
N LEU A 133 19.40 6.52 7.50
CA LEU A 133 18.97 7.66 6.69
C LEU A 133 18.23 8.75 7.49
N TYR A 134 17.35 8.34 8.40
CA TYR A 134 16.38 9.24 9.05
C TYR A 134 16.43 9.21 10.59
N GLY A 135 17.21 8.30 11.16
CA GLY A 135 17.28 8.08 12.60
C GLY A 135 18.17 9.08 13.35
N SER A 136 18.10 8.99 14.67
CA SER A 136 19.00 9.65 15.62
C SER A 136 19.38 8.65 16.71
N GLU A 137 20.50 8.86 17.40
CA GLU A 137 20.96 7.95 18.47
C GLU A 137 19.85 7.66 19.51
N GLU A 138 19.00 8.65 19.81
CA GLU A 138 17.88 8.52 20.75
C GLU A 138 16.78 7.55 20.28
N ASN A 139 16.64 7.31 18.98
CA ASN A 139 15.59 6.47 18.40
C ASN A 139 16.10 5.17 17.77
N GLU A 140 17.37 4.81 17.96
CA GLU A 140 17.98 3.61 17.37
C GLU A 140 17.20 2.33 17.70
N GLU A 141 16.96 2.04 18.97
CA GLU A 141 16.18 0.85 19.35
C GLU A 141 14.76 0.90 18.77
N THR A 142 14.16 2.09 18.70
CA THR A 142 12.81 2.26 18.16
C THR A 142 12.77 1.92 16.67
N ASN A 143 13.77 2.36 15.93
CA ASN A 143 13.83 2.19 14.49
C ASN A 143 14.38 0.84 14.03
N THR A 144 15.14 0.13 14.86
CA THR A 144 15.85 -1.11 14.45
C THR A 144 15.29 -2.38 15.08
N VAL A 145 14.56 -2.29 16.20
CA VAL A 145 13.98 -3.45 16.88
C VAL A 145 12.56 -3.69 16.40
N HIS A 146 12.16 -4.97 16.28
CA HIS A 146 10.79 -5.33 15.98
C HIS A 146 9.81 -4.71 17.01
N SER A 147 8.78 -4.00 16.52
CA SER A 147 7.85 -3.23 17.34
C SER A 147 7.26 -4.02 18.52
N GLY A 148 6.75 -5.24 18.29
CA GLY A 148 6.21 -6.08 19.35
C GLY A 148 7.22 -6.49 20.43
N VAL A 149 8.51 -6.64 20.08
CA VAL A 149 9.58 -6.90 21.05
C VAL A 149 9.82 -5.65 21.89
N LEU A 150 9.93 -4.50 21.22
CA LEU A 150 10.19 -3.22 21.87
C LEU A 150 9.07 -2.85 22.85
N GLN A 151 7.80 -3.01 22.45
CA GLN A 151 6.64 -2.78 23.33
C GLN A 151 6.72 -3.64 24.59
N TYR A 152 6.97 -4.95 24.44
CA TYR A 152 7.04 -5.87 25.57
C TYR A 152 8.22 -5.58 26.50
N VAL A 153 9.39 -5.28 25.94
CA VAL A 153 10.58 -4.92 26.73
C VAL A 153 10.33 -3.63 27.51
N ASN A 154 9.65 -2.66 26.90
CA ASN A 154 9.31 -1.40 27.56
C ASN A 154 8.31 -1.60 28.72
N GLU A 155 7.29 -2.43 28.54
CA GLU A 155 6.33 -2.77 29.61
C GLU A 155 6.99 -3.44 30.81
N CYS A 156 8.04 -4.23 30.59
CA CYS A 156 8.79 -4.90 31.64
C CYS A 156 9.75 -3.97 32.42
N GLY A 157 10.02 -2.76 31.91
CA GLY A 157 10.94 -1.79 32.50
C GLY A 157 12.43 -2.14 32.35
N ASN A 158 13.29 -1.44 33.10
CA ASN A 158 14.75 -1.45 32.87
C ASN A 158 15.50 -2.65 33.48
N VAL A 159 14.89 -3.39 34.40
CA VAL A 159 15.60 -4.47 35.12
C VAL A 159 15.74 -5.69 34.21
N GLY A 160 16.98 -6.02 33.82
CA GLY A 160 17.25 -7.16 32.93
C GLY A 160 16.86 -6.93 31.47
N ARG A 161 16.60 -5.67 31.08
CA ARG A 161 16.19 -5.25 29.73
C ARG A 161 17.03 -5.87 28.63
N GLU A 162 18.36 -5.74 28.71
CA GLU A 162 19.29 -6.22 27.70
C GLU A 162 19.23 -7.74 27.50
N LYS A 163 19.13 -8.50 28.60
CA LYS A 163 19.00 -9.97 28.56
C LYS A 163 17.66 -10.38 27.94
N LEU A 164 16.59 -9.68 28.29
CA LEU A 164 15.26 -9.91 27.72
C LEU A 164 15.28 -9.61 26.22
N LEU A 165 15.74 -8.43 25.82
CA LEU A 165 15.84 -8.02 24.41
C LEU A 165 16.63 -9.05 23.58
N THR A 166 17.81 -9.47 24.07
CA THR A 166 18.62 -10.50 23.41
C THR A 166 17.86 -11.82 23.25
N HIS A 167 17.15 -12.25 24.30
CA HIS A 167 16.35 -13.48 24.25
C HIS A 167 15.21 -13.37 23.23
N LEU A 168 14.46 -12.26 23.23
CA LEU A 168 13.32 -12.05 22.34
C LEU A 168 13.74 -11.91 20.87
N ASN A 169 14.83 -11.19 20.58
CA ASN A 169 15.42 -11.15 19.25
C ASN A 169 15.87 -12.55 18.81
N GLY A 170 16.45 -13.32 19.73
CA GLY A 170 16.76 -14.73 19.51
C GLY A 170 15.52 -15.57 19.18
N LEU A 171 14.34 -15.27 19.73
CA LEU A 171 13.09 -15.94 19.36
C LEU A 171 12.64 -15.63 17.93
N LEU A 172 12.79 -14.37 17.48
CA LEU A 172 12.46 -13.97 16.11
C LEU A 172 13.33 -14.71 15.07
N GLU A 173 14.62 -14.88 15.36
CA GLU A 173 15.58 -15.51 14.47
C GLU A 173 15.51 -17.06 14.46
N ARG A 174 14.87 -17.67 15.46
CA ARG A 174 14.78 -19.14 15.57
C ARG A 174 13.97 -19.76 14.42
N LYS A 175 14.51 -20.85 13.86
CA LYS A 175 13.83 -21.72 12.87
C LYS A 175 13.10 -22.93 13.50
N ARG A 176 13.07 -23.03 14.82
CA ARG A 176 12.52 -24.20 15.53
C ARG A 176 10.99 -24.18 15.53
N SER A 177 10.39 -25.36 15.52
CA SER A 177 8.93 -25.55 15.56
C SER A 177 8.37 -25.80 16.97
N ARG A 178 9.22 -26.07 17.97
CA ARG A 178 8.80 -26.31 19.37
C ARG A 178 9.31 -25.20 20.27
N TYR A 179 8.39 -24.67 21.09
CA TYR A 179 8.63 -23.59 22.04
C TYR A 179 8.39 -24.10 23.47
N SER A 180 9.19 -23.63 24.42
CA SER A 180 8.92 -23.88 25.84
C SER A 180 7.68 -23.10 26.29
N GLN A 181 7.08 -23.46 27.43
CA GLN A 181 5.96 -22.69 28.00
C GLN A 181 6.35 -21.23 28.29
N SER A 182 7.60 -21.00 28.73
CA SER A 182 8.12 -19.64 28.93
C SER A 182 8.21 -18.88 27.60
N ASP A 183 8.71 -19.53 26.54
CA ASP A 183 8.77 -18.92 25.21
C ASP A 183 7.36 -18.60 24.68
N VAL A 184 6.38 -19.47 24.90
CA VAL A 184 4.98 -19.22 24.52
C VAL A 184 4.44 -17.98 25.23
N GLY A 185 4.74 -17.79 26.51
CA GLY A 185 4.38 -16.58 27.25
C GLY A 185 4.95 -15.30 26.60
N HIS A 186 6.25 -15.30 26.29
CA HIS A 186 6.88 -14.16 25.60
C HIS A 186 6.31 -13.92 24.19
N ILE A 187 6.02 -14.99 23.46
CA ILE A 187 5.42 -14.91 22.13
C ILE A 187 4.05 -14.24 22.19
N LYS A 188 3.23 -14.51 23.21
CA LYS A 188 1.93 -13.83 23.38
C LYS A 188 2.12 -12.33 23.47
N GLU A 189 3.06 -11.86 24.26
CA GLU A 189 3.30 -10.43 24.44
C GLU A 189 3.85 -9.75 23.18
N ILE A 190 4.76 -10.40 22.45
CA ILE A 190 5.26 -9.87 21.16
C ILE A 190 4.13 -9.70 20.13
N VAL A 191 3.22 -10.67 20.08
CA VAL A 191 2.18 -10.74 19.04
C VAL A 191 0.94 -9.89 19.39
N LYS A 192 0.65 -9.71 20.68
CA LYS A 192 -0.52 -9.00 21.19
C LYS A 192 -0.80 -7.64 20.52
N PRO A 193 0.14 -6.69 20.46
CA PRO A 193 -0.12 -5.39 19.84
C PRO A 193 -0.42 -5.49 18.34
N LEU A 194 0.19 -6.45 17.63
CA LEU A 194 -0.01 -6.63 16.19
C LEU A 194 -1.40 -7.19 15.89
N ILE A 195 -1.85 -8.22 16.63
CA ILE A 195 -3.20 -8.76 16.49
C ILE A 195 -4.25 -7.68 16.82
N ALA A 196 -4.00 -6.86 17.85
CA ALA A 196 -4.90 -5.79 18.22
C ALA A 196 -5.10 -4.77 17.09
N GLN A 197 -4.03 -4.37 16.42
CA GLN A 197 -4.11 -3.47 15.26
C GLN A 197 -4.97 -4.05 14.15
N ILE A 198 -4.86 -5.36 13.89
CA ILE A 198 -5.63 -6.04 12.84
C ILE A 198 -7.13 -6.07 13.19
N PHE A 199 -7.49 -6.30 14.46
CA PHE A 199 -8.89 -6.19 14.90
C PHE A 199 -9.43 -4.76 14.85
N ILE A 200 -8.61 -3.75 15.15
CA ILE A 200 -8.98 -2.34 15.02
C ILE A 200 -9.26 -1.99 13.56
N ASN A 201 -8.37 -2.38 12.65
CA ASN A 201 -8.56 -2.17 11.22
C ASN A 201 -9.81 -2.91 10.72
N ASP A 202 -10.04 -4.17 11.09
CA ASP A 202 -11.28 -4.88 10.70
C ASP A 202 -12.55 -4.20 11.26
N LEU A 203 -12.51 -3.69 12.50
CA LEU A 203 -13.63 -2.95 13.08
C LEU A 203 -13.95 -1.68 12.27
N ILE A 204 -12.96 -0.84 12.01
CA ILE A 204 -13.13 0.42 11.26
C ILE A 204 -13.64 0.12 9.85
N ARG A 205 -13.08 -0.91 9.21
CA ARG A 205 -13.49 -1.38 7.88
C ARG A 205 -14.98 -1.72 7.84
N ASN A 206 -15.44 -2.47 8.83
CA ASN A 206 -16.83 -2.90 8.92
C ASN A 206 -17.79 -1.72 9.19
N GLN A 207 -17.35 -0.72 9.96
CA GLN A 207 -18.17 0.46 10.28
C GLN A 207 -18.25 1.45 9.13
N VAL A 208 -17.13 1.68 8.43
CA VAL A 208 -17.05 2.65 7.32
C VAL A 208 -17.51 2.05 5.99
N GLY A 209 -17.44 0.73 5.84
CA GLY A 209 -17.86 0.03 4.61
C GLY A 209 -16.87 0.15 3.44
N SER A 210 -15.62 0.51 3.72
CA SER A 210 -14.54 0.61 2.74
C SER A 210 -13.39 -0.32 3.11
N PRO A 211 -12.65 -0.92 2.16
CA PRO A 211 -11.48 -1.73 2.46
C PRO A 211 -10.28 -0.89 2.91
N PHE A 212 -9.35 -1.51 3.62
CA PHE A 212 -8.05 -0.90 3.92
C PHE A 212 -7.05 -1.10 2.78
N LEU A 213 -6.24 -0.08 2.56
CA LEU A 213 -4.91 -0.22 2.00
C LEU A 213 -3.94 -0.26 3.18
N ASP A 214 -3.33 -1.42 3.35
CA ASP A 214 -2.39 -1.73 4.41
C ASP A 214 -1.07 -2.18 3.76
N TRP A 215 -0.03 -2.35 4.56
CA TRP A 215 1.25 -2.84 4.05
C TRP A 215 1.15 -4.28 3.57
N ASP A 216 1.99 -4.61 2.58
CA ASP A 216 2.03 -5.95 1.97
C ASP A 216 2.31 -7.06 3.01
N ASP A 217 3.06 -6.74 4.05
CA ASP A 217 3.48 -7.65 5.09
C ASP A 217 2.38 -7.94 6.15
N ALA A 218 1.33 -7.11 6.19
CA ALA A 218 0.13 -7.31 7.02
C ALA A 218 -0.80 -8.42 6.49
N LYS A 219 -0.65 -8.82 5.21
CA LYS A 219 -1.49 -9.82 4.54
C LYS A 219 -1.64 -11.12 5.35
N GLY A 220 -0.54 -11.62 5.92
CA GLY A 220 -0.55 -12.86 6.68
C GLY A 220 -1.41 -12.83 7.95
N TYR A 221 -1.66 -11.65 8.54
CA TYR A 221 -2.57 -11.51 9.67
C TYR A 221 -4.02 -11.52 9.22
N TYR A 222 -4.35 -10.79 8.16
CA TYR A 222 -5.70 -10.77 7.61
C TYR A 222 -6.13 -12.14 7.10
N GLU A 223 -5.25 -12.89 6.43
CA GLU A 223 -5.51 -14.28 6.03
C GLU A 223 -5.87 -15.16 7.23
N LYS A 224 -5.19 -14.99 8.38
CA LYS A 224 -5.51 -15.72 9.61
C LYS A 224 -6.81 -15.29 10.24
N LEU A 225 -7.06 -13.99 10.32
CA LEU A 225 -8.31 -13.44 10.85
C LEU A 225 -9.50 -13.95 10.04
N TYR A 226 -9.40 -13.87 8.72
CA TYR A 226 -10.48 -14.23 7.81
C TYR A 226 -10.55 -15.73 7.51
N ALA A 227 -9.53 -16.54 7.78
CA ALA A 227 -9.67 -18.01 7.74
C ALA A 227 -10.80 -18.53 8.65
N LEU A 228 -11.19 -17.74 9.66
CA LEU A 228 -12.29 -18.03 10.58
C LEU A 228 -13.62 -17.38 10.19
N SER A 229 -13.63 -16.51 9.17
CA SER A 229 -14.83 -15.85 8.65
C SER A 229 -15.06 -16.22 7.19
N TRP A 230 -16.27 -16.63 6.81
CA TRP A 230 -16.63 -16.97 5.42
C TRP A 230 -16.62 -15.77 4.44
N ARG A 231 -15.90 -14.68 4.77
CA ARG A 231 -15.79 -13.48 3.96
C ARG A 231 -14.47 -13.53 3.18
N ASP A 232 -14.58 -13.65 1.87
CA ASP A 232 -13.48 -13.37 0.96
C ASP A 232 -13.18 -11.86 1.03
N ASN A 233 -12.03 -11.47 1.55
CA ASN A 233 -11.62 -10.06 1.54
C ASN A 233 -10.12 -9.82 1.36
N VAL A 234 -9.43 -10.80 0.76
CA VAL A 234 -7.99 -10.71 0.46
C VAL A 234 -7.75 -9.97 -0.86
N ASP A 235 -8.79 -9.66 -1.63
CA ASP A 235 -8.67 -9.15 -3.00
C ASP A 235 -8.00 -7.77 -3.09
N ASN A 236 -8.12 -6.90 -2.09
CA ASN A 236 -7.58 -5.52 -2.19
C ASN A 236 -6.06 -5.43 -2.01
N LEU A 237 -5.50 -6.21 -1.08
CA LEU A 237 -4.03 -6.29 -0.91
C LEU A 237 -3.41 -7.00 -2.12
N GLU A 238 -4.09 -8.02 -2.65
CA GLU A 238 -3.65 -8.69 -3.86
C GLU A 238 -3.77 -7.79 -5.09
N LEU A 239 -4.81 -6.97 -5.20
CA LEU A 239 -4.96 -5.93 -6.21
C LEU A 239 -3.81 -4.91 -6.16
N LEU A 240 -3.47 -4.42 -4.96
CA LEU A 240 -2.32 -3.54 -4.75
C LEU A 240 -1.02 -4.22 -5.19
N ARG A 241 -0.81 -5.48 -4.81
CA ARG A 241 0.36 -6.26 -5.24
C ARG A 241 0.47 -6.37 -6.75
N GLN A 242 -0.63 -6.62 -7.46
CA GLN A 242 -0.63 -6.66 -8.93
C GLN A 242 -0.33 -5.28 -9.54
N ALA A 243 -0.88 -4.22 -8.96
CA ALA A 243 -0.58 -2.85 -9.38
C ALA A 243 0.92 -2.55 -9.19
N ASN A 244 1.50 -2.94 -8.05
CA ASN A 244 2.94 -2.80 -7.79
C ASN A 244 3.79 -3.58 -8.79
N LEU A 245 3.44 -4.83 -9.11
CA LEU A 245 4.12 -5.57 -10.19
C LEU A 245 4.02 -4.87 -11.54
N LEU A 246 2.86 -4.29 -11.85
CA LEU A 246 2.64 -3.58 -13.10
C LEU A 246 3.56 -2.35 -13.19
N PHE A 247 3.54 -1.48 -12.19
CA PHE A 247 4.28 -0.23 -12.24
C PHE A 247 5.75 -0.39 -11.88
N ASP A 248 6.13 -1.21 -10.91
CA ASP A 248 7.54 -1.27 -10.50
C ASP A 248 8.38 -2.21 -11.39
N ALA A 249 7.78 -3.27 -11.98
CA ALA A 249 8.53 -4.29 -12.71
C ALA A 249 8.26 -4.35 -14.23
N VAL A 250 7.04 -3.97 -14.66
CA VAL A 250 6.60 -4.17 -16.05
C VAL A 250 6.61 -2.87 -16.85
N ILE A 251 6.05 -1.78 -16.31
CA ILE A 251 5.98 -0.45 -16.93
C ILE A 251 6.38 0.68 -15.96
N PRO A 252 7.62 0.68 -15.43
CA PRO A 252 8.12 1.74 -14.54
C PRO A 252 8.05 3.14 -15.15
N ASP A 253 8.23 3.26 -16.46
CA ASP A 253 8.15 4.54 -17.16
C ASP A 253 6.75 5.17 -17.18
N LEU A 254 5.71 4.39 -16.83
CA LEU A 254 4.33 4.86 -16.73
C LEU A 254 3.88 5.14 -15.29
N LYS A 255 4.73 4.83 -14.29
CA LYS A 255 4.42 5.16 -12.90
C LYS A 255 4.44 6.69 -12.74
N PRO A 256 3.37 7.33 -12.23
CA PRO A 256 3.40 8.74 -11.87
C PRO A 256 4.57 9.02 -10.94
N ASN A 257 5.22 10.16 -11.12
CA ASN A 257 6.38 10.57 -10.33
C ASN A 257 6.10 11.81 -9.45
N ASN A 258 4.86 12.29 -9.45
CA ASN A 258 4.39 13.38 -8.62
C ASN A 258 2.87 13.23 -8.36
N ILE A 259 2.40 13.87 -7.30
CA ILE A 259 1.00 13.81 -6.88
C ILE A 259 0.01 14.47 -7.87
N ASP A 260 0.42 15.48 -8.66
CA ASP A 260 -0.48 16.11 -9.63
C ASP A 260 -0.86 15.15 -10.77
N ALA A 261 0.11 14.36 -11.23
CA ALA A 261 -0.09 13.27 -12.18
C ALA A 261 -1.08 12.22 -11.62
N VAL A 262 -0.91 11.84 -10.35
CA VAL A 262 -1.82 10.91 -9.66
C VAL A 262 -3.23 11.48 -9.57
N ILE A 263 -3.39 12.73 -9.12
CA ILE A 263 -4.70 13.39 -8.99
C ILE A 263 -5.42 13.47 -10.34
N ARG A 264 -4.71 13.83 -11.42
CA ARG A 264 -5.29 13.85 -12.77
C ARG A 264 -5.77 12.47 -13.20
N PHE A 265 -4.99 11.43 -12.94
CA PHE A 265 -5.38 10.05 -13.25
C PHE A 265 -6.62 9.63 -12.45
N ILE A 266 -6.64 9.90 -11.13
CA ILE A 266 -7.75 9.55 -10.23
C ILE A 266 -9.06 10.23 -10.65
N ARG A 267 -8.98 11.47 -11.15
CA ARG A 267 -10.14 12.23 -11.63
C ARG A 267 -10.75 11.68 -12.92
N ASP A 268 -10.00 10.93 -13.73
CA ASP A 268 -10.59 10.15 -14.80
C ASP A 268 -11.11 8.82 -14.23
N ASP A 269 -12.30 8.85 -13.61
CA ASP A 269 -12.93 7.67 -13.00
C ASP A 269 -12.94 6.45 -13.94
N LYS A 270 -13.13 6.69 -15.24
CA LYS A 270 -13.15 5.63 -16.25
C LYS A 270 -11.77 5.04 -16.50
N ALA A 271 -10.69 5.83 -16.35
CA ALA A 271 -9.33 5.31 -16.38
C ALA A 271 -9.09 4.41 -15.16
N VAL A 272 -9.35 4.90 -13.95
CA VAL A 272 -9.20 4.10 -12.71
C VAL A 272 -9.99 2.80 -12.77
N ASP A 273 -11.27 2.86 -13.14
CA ASP A 273 -12.13 1.67 -13.23
C ASP A 273 -11.65 0.68 -14.29
N SER A 274 -11.13 1.17 -15.42
CA SER A 274 -10.56 0.28 -16.44
C SER A 274 -9.30 -0.44 -15.96
N MET A 275 -8.44 0.24 -15.18
CA MET A 275 -7.24 -0.36 -14.60
C MET A 275 -7.64 -1.47 -13.62
N ARG A 276 -8.56 -1.14 -12.70
CA ARG A 276 -9.06 -2.09 -11.69
C ARG A 276 -9.74 -3.29 -12.34
N SER A 277 -10.55 -3.07 -13.38
CA SER A 277 -11.20 -4.17 -14.11
C SER A 277 -10.19 -5.12 -14.75
N GLU A 278 -9.09 -4.60 -15.31
CA GLU A 278 -8.03 -5.43 -15.89
C GLU A 278 -7.29 -6.23 -14.81
N LEU A 279 -6.90 -5.57 -13.71
CA LEU A 279 -6.22 -6.23 -12.59
C LEU A 279 -7.11 -7.29 -11.93
N ASN A 280 -8.40 -7.00 -11.71
CA ASN A 280 -9.34 -7.98 -11.17
C ASN A 280 -9.57 -9.15 -12.12
N SER A 281 -9.64 -8.91 -13.44
CA SER A 281 -9.78 -9.99 -14.43
C SER A 281 -8.60 -10.96 -14.39
N LEU A 282 -7.39 -10.47 -14.10
CA LEU A 282 -6.21 -11.31 -13.90
C LEU A 282 -6.32 -12.15 -12.64
N LEU A 283 -6.75 -11.54 -11.53
CA LEU A 283 -6.93 -12.24 -10.27
C LEU A 283 -7.99 -13.35 -10.37
N GLU A 284 -9.13 -13.05 -11.00
CA GLU A 284 -10.19 -14.02 -11.27
C GLU A 284 -9.72 -15.19 -12.14
N ALA A 285 -8.76 -14.95 -13.04
CA ALA A 285 -8.15 -15.99 -13.87
C ALA A 285 -7.04 -16.79 -13.17
N GLY A 286 -6.66 -16.43 -11.94
CA GLY A 286 -5.50 -17.01 -11.23
C GLY A 286 -4.17 -16.65 -11.90
N GLU A 287 -4.13 -15.58 -12.69
CA GLU A 287 -2.94 -15.09 -13.38
C GLU A 287 -2.26 -13.97 -12.56
N THR A 288 -1.00 -13.69 -12.89
CA THR A 288 -0.24 -12.59 -12.27
C THR A 288 0.34 -11.70 -13.35
N ILE A 289 0.46 -10.40 -13.05
CA ILE A 289 1.16 -9.45 -13.89
C ILE A 289 2.59 -9.94 -14.15
N SER A 290 2.96 -9.95 -15.42
CA SER A 290 4.28 -10.37 -15.90
C SER A 290 4.63 -9.63 -17.18
N LYS A 291 5.91 -9.66 -17.57
CA LYS A 291 6.36 -9.10 -18.86
C LYS A 291 5.66 -9.77 -20.05
N ASP A 292 5.43 -11.08 -19.99
CA ASP A 292 4.73 -11.82 -21.04
C ASP A 292 3.25 -11.44 -21.13
N PHE A 293 2.59 -11.25 -19.98
CA PHE A 293 1.24 -10.69 -19.94
C PHE A 293 1.22 -9.33 -20.64
N PHE A 294 2.18 -8.45 -20.31
CA PHE A 294 2.24 -7.13 -20.90
C PHE A 294 2.54 -7.15 -22.40
N ILE A 295 3.45 -8.00 -22.88
CA ILE A 295 3.68 -8.15 -24.33
C ILE A 295 2.39 -8.59 -25.03
N LYS A 296 1.65 -9.55 -24.47
CA LYS A 296 0.35 -9.96 -25.01
C LYS A 296 -0.67 -8.82 -24.95
N TYR A 297 -0.69 -8.05 -23.87
CA TYR A 297 -1.55 -6.90 -23.69
C TYR A 297 -1.25 -5.79 -24.72
N SER A 298 0.02 -5.38 -24.82
CA SER A 298 0.56 -4.47 -25.82
C SER A 298 0.23 -4.89 -27.24
N ASN A 299 0.39 -6.18 -27.57
CA ASN A 299 0.03 -6.71 -28.89
C ASN A 299 -1.47 -6.58 -29.16
N LYS A 300 -2.33 -6.81 -28.15
CA LYS A 300 -3.79 -6.58 -28.27
C LYS A 300 -4.10 -5.09 -28.49
N VAL A 301 -3.40 -4.18 -27.80
CA VAL A 301 -3.52 -2.72 -28.00
C VAL A 301 -3.17 -2.36 -29.45
N VAL A 302 -1.99 -2.77 -29.93
CA VAL A 302 -1.51 -2.49 -31.30
C VAL A 302 -2.46 -3.07 -32.35
N GLN A 303 -2.92 -4.30 -32.19
CA GLN A 303 -3.87 -4.92 -33.14
C GLN A 303 -5.19 -4.16 -33.22
N ARG A 304 -5.72 -3.68 -32.08
CA ARG A 304 -6.94 -2.86 -32.04
C ARG A 304 -6.72 -1.50 -32.71
N GLU A 305 -5.59 -0.85 -32.46
CA GLU A 305 -5.25 0.42 -33.12
C GLU A 305 -5.12 0.27 -34.64
N LEU A 306 -4.45 -0.80 -35.11
CA LEU A 306 -4.32 -1.10 -36.54
C LEU A 306 -5.69 -1.39 -37.19
N ALA A 307 -6.56 -2.13 -36.51
CA ALA A 307 -7.93 -2.38 -36.97
C ALA A 307 -8.73 -1.07 -37.08
N LEU A 308 -8.59 -0.14 -36.14
CA LEU A 308 -9.22 1.18 -36.18
C LEU A 308 -8.65 2.06 -37.31
N LYS A 309 -7.33 2.08 -37.51
CA LYS A 309 -6.70 2.77 -38.65
C LYS A 309 -7.23 2.29 -40.00
N SER A 310 -7.46 0.98 -40.16
CA SER A 310 -8.00 0.42 -41.40
C SER A 310 -9.44 0.90 -41.69
N LYS A 311 -10.23 1.18 -40.65
CA LYS A 311 -11.61 1.68 -40.75
C LYS A 311 -11.68 3.20 -40.89
N MET A 312 -10.68 3.93 -40.39
CA MET A 312 -10.65 5.40 -40.34
C MET A 312 -9.60 5.99 -41.31
N LYS A 313 -9.75 5.77 -42.62
CA LYS A 313 -8.83 6.29 -43.67
C LYS A 313 -8.67 7.82 -43.73
N LYS A 314 -9.49 8.60 -42.99
CA LYS A 314 -9.49 10.08 -43.06
C LYS A 314 -8.78 10.78 -41.90
N TYR A 315 -8.38 10.08 -40.84
CA TYR A 315 -7.77 10.71 -39.67
C TYR A 315 -6.37 10.15 -39.43
N ARG A 316 -5.35 10.99 -39.67
CA ARG A 316 -3.95 10.69 -39.34
C ARG A 316 -3.80 10.81 -37.83
N PHE A 317 -3.83 9.69 -37.10
CA PHE A 317 -3.53 9.71 -35.67
C PHE A 317 -2.69 8.52 -35.20
N TRP A 318 -1.71 8.89 -34.37
CA TRP A 318 -0.76 8.18 -33.50
C TRP A 318 0.21 7.13 -34.07
N GLY A 319 1.48 7.53 -34.16
CA GLY A 319 2.65 6.65 -34.29
C GLY A 319 3.51 6.55 -33.01
N ALA A 320 3.21 7.33 -31.97
CA ALA A 320 4.04 7.42 -30.76
C ALA A 320 3.74 6.34 -29.70
N ALA A 321 2.52 5.80 -29.64
CA ALA A 321 2.15 4.78 -28.66
C ALA A 321 2.87 3.44 -28.90
N ILE A 322 3.15 3.11 -30.17
CA ILE A 322 3.65 1.80 -30.60
C ILE A 322 5.11 1.55 -30.21
N THR A 323 5.95 2.58 -30.20
CA THR A 323 7.38 2.46 -29.85
C THR A 323 7.62 2.34 -28.34
N SER A 324 6.71 2.85 -27.51
CA SER A 324 6.81 2.76 -26.04
C SER A 324 6.34 1.43 -25.43
N LEU A 325 5.78 0.53 -26.25
CA LEU A 325 5.16 -0.74 -25.79
C LEU A 325 6.16 -1.89 -25.61
N ILE A 326 7.44 -1.70 -25.96
CA ILE A 326 8.47 -2.73 -25.86
C ILE A 326 9.49 -2.32 -24.79
N PRO A 327 9.45 -2.92 -23.58
CA PRO A 327 10.49 -2.71 -22.59
C PRO A 327 11.84 -3.18 -23.16
N GLY A 328 12.78 -2.24 -23.35
CA GLY A 328 14.11 -2.50 -23.93
C GLY A 328 14.27 -2.17 -25.43
N GLY A 329 13.25 -1.62 -26.09
CA GLY A 329 13.37 -1.09 -27.45
C GLY A 329 14.12 0.24 -27.46
N GLY A 330 15.41 0.22 -27.78
CA GLY A 330 16.22 1.42 -27.93
C GLY A 330 15.66 2.38 -29.00
N VAL A 331 15.45 3.63 -28.58
CA VAL A 331 15.53 4.90 -29.33
C VAL A 331 14.82 4.97 -30.69
N ALA A 332 13.65 5.60 -30.70
CA ALA A 332 13.24 6.48 -31.80
C ALA A 332 12.42 7.65 -31.24
N GLN A 333 13.04 8.83 -31.25
CA GLN A 333 12.53 10.12 -30.84
C GLN A 333 11.56 10.67 -31.90
N GLU A 334 10.63 11.53 -31.45
CA GLU A 334 9.78 12.45 -32.21
C GLU A 334 8.53 11.90 -32.92
N LEU A 335 7.36 12.33 -32.43
CA LEU A 335 6.34 13.01 -33.24
C LEU A 335 5.33 13.71 -32.30
N GLY A 336 5.32 15.03 -32.39
CA GLY A 336 4.76 15.94 -31.39
C GLY A 336 3.26 15.86 -31.13
N VAL A 337 2.91 16.18 -29.89
CA VAL A 337 1.54 16.40 -29.41
C VAL A 337 1.36 17.88 -29.16
N ALA A 338 1.04 18.62 -30.21
CA ALA A 338 0.55 19.98 -30.09
C ALA A 338 -0.49 20.20 -31.19
N ALA A 339 -1.71 19.73 -30.94
CA ALA A 339 -3.00 20.13 -31.55
C ALA A 339 -3.98 18.94 -31.57
N ALA A 340 -4.76 18.75 -30.50
CA ALA A 340 -6.12 18.16 -30.56
C ALA A 340 -6.72 17.94 -29.15
N GLU A 341 -6.64 18.89 -28.22
CA GLU A 341 -7.21 18.67 -26.88
C GLU A 341 -8.76 18.56 -26.91
N GLU A 342 -9.45 19.20 -27.85
CA GLU A 342 -10.92 19.24 -27.88
C GLU A 342 -11.60 18.14 -28.72
N LYS A 343 -10.86 17.39 -29.57
CA LYS A 343 -11.46 16.38 -30.49
C LYS A 343 -11.13 14.93 -30.15
N ILE A 344 -10.28 14.70 -29.15
CA ILE A 344 -9.91 13.35 -28.70
C ILE A 344 -11.02 12.77 -27.82
N GLU A 345 -11.67 13.57 -26.97
CA GLU A 345 -12.74 13.08 -26.09
C GLU A 345 -13.92 12.49 -26.85
N ASP A 346 -14.35 13.12 -27.95
CA ASP A 346 -15.48 12.68 -28.76
C ASP A 346 -15.19 11.46 -29.65
N LEU A 347 -13.92 11.19 -29.96
CA LEU A 347 -13.52 10.06 -30.81
C LEU A 347 -13.12 8.82 -30.00
N VAL A 348 -12.66 9.01 -28.76
CA VAL A 348 -12.37 7.93 -27.81
C VAL A 348 -13.65 7.42 -27.14
N SER A 349 -14.72 8.22 -27.12
CA SER A 349 -15.99 7.88 -26.46
C SER A 349 -16.81 6.80 -27.17
N ASP A 350 -16.67 6.63 -28.50
CA ASP A 350 -17.70 5.92 -29.28
C ASP A 350 -17.37 4.46 -29.66
N VAL A 351 -16.12 3.96 -29.52
CA VAL A 351 -15.79 2.58 -29.95
C VAL A 351 -14.75 1.87 -29.08
N SER A 352 -15.18 1.24 -27.97
CA SER A 352 -14.54 0.06 -27.35
C SER A 352 -13.07 0.17 -26.82
N THR A 353 -12.63 1.35 -26.39
CA THR A 353 -11.39 1.58 -25.62
C THR A 353 -11.57 1.40 -24.09
N SER A 354 -12.74 0.96 -23.63
CA SER A 354 -13.09 0.96 -22.19
C SER A 354 -12.15 0.16 -21.28
N LYS A 355 -11.56 -0.95 -21.73
CA LYS A 355 -10.60 -1.76 -20.93
C LYS A 355 -9.17 -1.21 -20.90
N MET A 356 -8.83 -0.29 -21.79
CA MET A 356 -7.46 0.19 -22.02
C MET A 356 -7.31 1.68 -21.72
N ARG A 357 -8.34 2.31 -21.17
CA ARG A 357 -8.37 3.76 -20.93
C ARG A 357 -7.29 4.21 -19.96
N TRP A 358 -7.03 3.42 -18.92
CA TRP A 358 -5.95 3.68 -17.97
C TRP A 358 -4.58 3.81 -18.65
N TYR A 359 -4.29 2.93 -19.61
CA TYR A 359 -3.02 2.91 -20.31
C TYR A 359 -2.84 4.19 -21.13
N TYR A 360 -3.87 4.60 -21.86
CA TYR A 360 -3.85 5.85 -22.64
C TYR A 360 -3.77 7.09 -21.76
N ALA A 361 -4.46 7.11 -20.61
CA ALA A 361 -4.36 8.21 -19.66
C ALA A 361 -2.90 8.43 -19.22
N LEU A 362 -2.20 7.36 -18.84
CA LEU A 362 -0.80 7.43 -18.39
C LEU A 362 0.22 7.70 -19.52
N GLN A 363 -0.15 7.48 -20.78
CA GLN A 363 0.69 7.84 -21.92
C GLN A 363 0.62 9.32 -22.29
N ASN A 364 -0.49 9.98 -21.99
CA ASN A 364 -0.66 11.38 -22.34
C ASN A 364 0.23 12.26 -21.44
N GLU A 365 1.08 13.10 -22.05
CA GLU A 365 2.00 13.99 -21.32
C GLU A 365 1.27 14.90 -20.32
N ALA A 366 -0.01 15.22 -20.57
CA ALA A 366 -0.85 15.97 -19.66
C ALA A 366 -1.13 15.24 -18.33
N TYR A 367 -0.79 13.96 -18.19
CA TYR A 367 -0.87 13.18 -16.95
C TYR A 367 0.51 12.92 -16.34
N ARG A 368 1.62 13.36 -16.95
CA ARG A 368 3.00 13.11 -16.45
C ARG A 368 3.70 14.35 -15.88
N LYS A 369 3.23 15.54 -16.25
CA LYS A 369 3.60 16.86 -15.70
C LYS A 369 2.38 17.40 -14.99
#